data_AF-A0A3N5RPR5-F1
#
_entry.id   AF-A0A3N5RPR5-F1
#
_cell.length_a   1.000
_cell.length_b   1.000
_cell.length_c   1.000
_cell.angle_alpha   90.00
_cell.angle_beta   90.00
_cell.angle_gamma   90.00
#
_symmetry.space_group_name_H-M   'P 1'
#
loop_
_entity.id
_entity.type
_entity.pdbx_description
1 polymer ?
#
loop_
_entity_poly.entity_id
_entity_poly.type
_entity_poly.pdbx_seq_one_letter_code
_entity_poly.pdbx_strand_id
1 'polypeptide(L)'
;MNKALSSQELRAIPKAFQPRPWLLLPARLCLFAGFQALFALGFLTAGDSDPWDTSAIWWPFSVILANLVSLFLLIRFFRDEGNKYWDIFHFSKQHVKGDLLVVFGLVVISGPIAFLPNLALAGWLFDDPQNAMNLMVRHIPTWAALAAFIFFPVTQGMVELPYYLRYIMPRLKEQTGNALLAVSLAALGLGVQHFTMPLLFDPKFIIWRLLMFIPFAFLMAIILNWRPRLLPYFVIVHILMDMSTAVFFFTV
;
A
#
# COMPACT_ATOMS: atom_id res chain seq x y z
N MET A 1 47.13 -5.74 -19.46
CA MET A 1 46.00 -4.95 -20.03
C MET A 1 44.70 -5.54 -19.53
N ASN A 2 44.00 -4.86 -18.60
CA ASN A 2 42.65 -5.27 -18.19
C ASN A 2 41.67 -4.86 -19.29
N LYS A 3 41.11 -5.82 -20.00
CA LYS A 3 40.06 -5.58 -20.99
C LYS A 3 38.80 -5.18 -20.23
N ALA A 4 38.32 -3.96 -20.44
CA ALA A 4 37.06 -3.51 -19.86
C ALA A 4 35.93 -4.42 -20.36
N LEU A 5 35.15 -4.97 -19.43
CA LEU A 5 34.00 -5.80 -19.76
C LEU A 5 32.97 -4.98 -20.54
N SER A 6 32.38 -5.59 -21.56
CA SER A 6 31.28 -5.01 -22.31
C SER A 6 30.05 -4.81 -21.42
N SER A 7 29.16 -3.89 -21.80
CA SER A 7 27.88 -3.64 -21.11
C SER A 7 27.00 -4.88 -20.99
N GLN A 8 27.17 -5.86 -21.89
CA GLN A 8 26.48 -7.16 -21.85
C GLN A 8 27.09 -8.08 -20.79
N GLU A 9 28.43 -8.14 -20.71
CA GLU A 9 29.14 -8.91 -19.68
C GLU A 9 28.91 -8.34 -18.27
N LEU A 10 28.85 -7.02 -18.12
CA LEU A 10 28.51 -6.36 -16.85
C LEU A 10 27.08 -6.67 -16.39
N ARG A 11 26.13 -6.84 -17.31
CA ARG A 11 24.74 -7.24 -17.00
C ARG A 11 24.61 -8.73 -16.68
N ALA A 12 25.56 -9.55 -17.12
CA ALA A 12 25.60 -10.98 -16.85
C ALA A 12 26.22 -11.31 -15.48
N ILE A 13 26.90 -10.36 -14.82
CA ILE A 13 27.37 -10.54 -13.44
C ILE A 13 26.15 -10.67 -12.54
N PRO A 14 25.98 -11.79 -11.82
CA PRO A 14 24.90 -11.95 -10.86
C PRO A 14 24.98 -10.82 -9.83
N LYS A 15 23.95 -9.97 -9.77
CA LYS A 15 23.89 -9.00 -8.67
C LYS A 15 23.76 -9.76 -7.36
N ALA A 16 24.59 -9.37 -6.39
CA ALA A 16 24.54 -9.95 -5.06
C ALA A 16 23.12 -9.90 -4.48
N PHE A 17 22.73 -10.96 -3.78
CA PHE A 17 21.46 -11.01 -3.06
C PHE A 17 21.34 -9.81 -2.12
N GLN A 18 20.25 -9.07 -2.23
CA GLN A 18 19.91 -7.97 -1.33
C GLN A 18 18.75 -8.40 -0.44
N PRO A 19 18.92 -8.47 0.89
CA PRO A 19 17.86 -8.91 1.80
C PRO A 19 16.71 -7.90 1.95
N ARG A 20 16.97 -6.62 1.63
CA ARG A 20 16.03 -5.50 1.81
C ARG A 20 14.64 -5.73 1.21
N PRO A 21 14.46 -6.05 -0.09
CA PRO A 21 13.13 -6.27 -0.67
C PRO A 21 12.34 -7.39 0.01
N TRP A 22 13.02 -8.44 0.50
CA TRP A 22 12.39 -9.56 1.20
C TRP A 22 11.93 -9.17 2.61
N LEU A 23 12.76 -8.42 3.34
CA LEU A 23 12.41 -7.89 4.67
C LEU A 23 11.28 -6.87 4.59
N LEU A 24 11.29 -6.02 3.55
CA LEU A 24 10.28 -4.99 3.37
C LEU A 24 8.92 -5.57 2.96
N LEU A 25 8.87 -6.74 2.31
CA LEU A 25 7.64 -7.35 1.81
C LEU A 25 6.56 -7.50 2.92
N PRO A 26 6.83 -8.10 4.09
CA PRO A 26 5.87 -8.15 5.20
C PRO A 26 5.92 -6.93 6.12
N ALA A 27 6.92 -6.04 6.02
CA ALA A 27 7.17 -5.06 7.07
C ALA A 27 6.01 -4.08 7.30
N ARG A 28 5.26 -3.68 6.27
CA ARG A 28 4.10 -2.80 6.46
C ARG A 28 2.99 -3.46 7.28
N LEU A 29 2.67 -4.72 6.99
CA LEU A 29 1.75 -5.53 7.80
C LEU A 29 2.19 -5.56 9.26
N CYS A 30 3.47 -5.83 9.52
CA CYS A 30 4.02 -5.84 10.87
C CYS A 30 3.98 -4.46 11.53
N LEU A 31 4.24 -3.38 10.78
CA LEU A 31 4.20 -2.01 11.30
C LEU A 31 2.78 -1.58 11.66
N PHE A 32 1.77 -1.90 10.83
CA PHE A 32 0.37 -1.57 11.14
C PHE A 32 -0.10 -2.28 12.40
N ALA A 33 0.12 -3.60 12.47
CA ALA A 33 -0.20 -4.39 13.66
C ALA A 33 0.59 -3.91 14.89
N GLY A 34 1.87 -3.56 14.71
CA GLY A 34 2.73 -3.05 15.77
C GLY A 34 2.26 -1.71 16.33
N PHE A 35 1.92 -0.73 15.49
CA PHE A 35 1.39 0.55 15.95
C PHE A 35 0.01 0.42 16.59
N GLN A 36 -0.86 -0.45 16.07
CA GLN A 36 -2.13 -0.76 16.73
C GLN A 36 -1.89 -1.38 18.12
N ALA A 37 -0.94 -2.31 18.25
CA ALA A 37 -0.59 -2.91 19.54
C ALA A 37 -0.03 -1.86 20.53
N LEU A 38 0.73 -0.86 20.05
CA LEU A 38 1.18 0.26 20.88
C LEU A 38 0.01 1.13 21.36
N PHE A 39 -0.98 1.40 20.52
CA PHE A 39 -2.20 2.08 20.94
C PHE A 39 -3.00 1.26 21.95
N ALA A 40 -3.15 -0.05 21.71
CA ALA A 40 -3.81 -0.96 22.65
C ALA A 40 -3.11 -0.96 24.02
N LEU A 41 -1.78 -0.99 24.04
CA LEU A 41 -1.01 -0.85 25.29
C LEU A 41 -1.28 0.49 25.99
N GLY A 42 -1.34 1.58 25.22
CA GLY A 42 -1.72 2.90 25.74
C GLY A 42 -3.10 2.88 26.41
N PHE A 43 -4.12 2.37 25.73
CA PHE A 43 -5.48 2.24 26.26
C PHE A 43 -5.55 1.32 27.47
N LEU A 44 -4.82 0.19 27.46
CA LEU A 44 -4.72 -0.73 28.59
C LEU A 44 -4.17 -0.01 29.84
N THR A 45 -3.08 0.76 29.68
CA THR A 45 -2.49 1.52 30.79
C THR A 45 -3.37 2.69 31.25
N ALA A 46 -4.27 3.17 30.40
CA ALA A 46 -5.28 4.18 30.72
C ALA A 46 -6.55 3.58 31.38
N GLY A 47 -6.62 2.26 31.55
CA GLY A 47 -7.75 1.57 32.19
C GLY A 47 -8.92 1.24 31.27
N ASP A 48 -8.72 1.22 29.95
CA ASP A 48 -9.74 0.79 29.00
C ASP A 48 -10.06 -0.70 29.19
N SER A 49 -11.35 -1.05 29.16
CA SER A 49 -11.83 -2.43 29.35
C SER A 49 -11.68 -3.32 28.11
N ASP A 50 -11.58 -2.74 26.91
CA ASP A 50 -11.33 -3.44 25.65
C ASP A 50 -10.26 -2.69 24.80
N PRO A 51 -9.00 -2.68 25.27
CA PRO A 51 -7.97 -1.84 24.70
C PRO A 51 -7.63 -2.19 23.25
N TRP A 52 -7.79 -3.47 22.86
CA TRP A 52 -7.51 -3.88 21.49
C TRP A 52 -8.59 -3.37 20.54
N ASP A 53 -9.86 -3.54 20.88
CA ASP A 53 -10.96 -3.03 20.07
C ASP A 53 -10.92 -1.50 19.99
N THR A 54 -10.70 -0.80 21.11
CA THR A 54 -10.53 0.66 21.13
C THR A 54 -9.37 1.08 20.22
N SER A 55 -8.23 0.40 20.26
CA SER A 55 -7.08 0.72 19.39
C SER A 55 -7.38 0.60 17.90
N ALA A 56 -8.24 -0.34 17.51
CA ALA A 56 -8.61 -0.57 16.12
C ALA A 56 -9.40 0.61 15.53
N ILE A 57 -10.10 1.39 16.35
CA ILE A 57 -10.76 2.64 15.91
C ILE A 57 -9.73 3.64 15.34
N TRP A 58 -8.51 3.63 15.88
CA TRP A 58 -7.43 4.55 15.54
C TRP A 58 -6.54 4.07 14.38
N TRP A 59 -6.98 3.07 13.62
CA TRP A 59 -6.19 2.50 12.53
C TRP A 59 -5.64 3.50 11.51
N PRO A 60 -6.29 4.64 11.15
CA PRO A 60 -5.68 5.60 10.22
C PRO A 60 -4.37 6.17 10.78
N PHE A 61 -4.27 6.33 12.10
CA PHE A 61 -3.05 6.79 12.76
C PHE A 61 -1.98 5.71 12.80
N SER A 62 -2.35 4.44 13.00
CA SER A 62 -1.42 3.32 12.84
C SER A 62 -0.83 3.29 11.42
N VAL A 63 -1.66 3.57 10.42
CA VAL A 63 -1.22 3.66 9.02
C VAL A 63 -0.31 4.86 8.78
N ILE A 64 -0.67 6.06 9.27
CA ILE A 64 0.17 7.26 9.17
C ILE A 64 1.56 6.98 9.75
N LEU A 65 1.65 6.44 10.96
CA LEU A 65 2.92 6.16 11.63
C LEU A 65 3.74 5.11 10.88
N ALA A 66 3.12 4.02 10.43
CA ALA A 66 3.77 3.01 9.60
C ALA A 66 4.25 3.58 8.26
N ASN A 67 3.50 4.49 7.66
CA ASN A 67 3.89 5.19 6.44
C ASN A 67 5.09 6.09 6.66
N LEU A 68 5.18 6.81 7.78
CA LEU A 68 6.35 7.64 8.09
C LEU A 68 7.61 6.79 8.23
N VAL A 69 7.53 5.65 8.92
CA VAL A 69 8.65 4.69 9.01
C VAL A 69 9.02 4.14 7.64
N SER A 70 8.02 3.72 6.85
CA SER A 70 8.23 3.18 5.51
C SER A 70 8.84 4.21 4.56
N LEU A 71 8.38 5.46 4.61
CA LEU A 71 8.91 6.59 3.84
C LEU A 71 10.37 6.85 4.20
N PHE A 72 10.70 6.89 5.49
CA PHE A 72 12.07 7.03 5.96
C PHE A 72 12.97 5.92 5.40
N LEU A 73 12.53 4.66 5.47
CA LEU A 73 13.25 3.52 4.92
C LEU A 73 13.45 3.64 3.41
N LEU A 74 12.40 4.01 2.65
CA LEU A 74 12.51 4.23 1.21
C LEU A 74 13.51 5.33 0.87
N ILE A 75 13.42 6.50 1.51
CA ILE A 75 14.37 7.60 1.31
C ILE A 75 15.80 7.13 1.58
N ARG A 76 16.00 6.43 2.70
CA ARG A 76 17.31 5.93 3.14
C ARG A 76 17.87 4.89 2.16
N PHE A 77 17.03 4.00 1.64
CA PHE A 77 17.47 2.92 0.74
C PHE A 77 17.65 3.36 -0.70
N PHE A 78 16.81 4.26 -1.22
CA PHE A 78 17.07 4.88 -2.53
C PHE A 78 18.41 5.62 -2.51
N ARG A 79 18.70 6.36 -1.42
CA ARG A 79 19.96 7.09 -1.25
C ARG A 79 21.19 6.18 -1.24
N ASP A 80 21.11 5.03 -0.60
CA ASP A 80 22.20 4.03 -0.62
C ASP A 80 22.52 3.50 -2.00
N GLU A 81 21.53 3.51 -2.88
CA GLU A 81 21.66 3.07 -4.26
C GLU A 81 21.99 4.23 -5.21
N GLY A 82 22.37 5.39 -4.67
CA GLY A 82 22.73 6.58 -5.43
C GLY A 82 21.55 7.33 -6.06
N ASN A 83 20.31 6.97 -5.71
CA ASN A 83 19.08 7.55 -6.25
C ASN A 83 18.39 8.44 -5.19
N LYS A 84 17.47 9.31 -5.62
CA LYS A 84 16.56 10.01 -4.69
C LYS A 84 15.17 9.41 -4.80
N TYR A 85 14.55 9.14 -3.67
CA TYR A 85 13.17 8.64 -3.63
C TYR A 85 12.20 9.55 -4.40
N TRP A 86 12.38 10.86 -4.30
CA TRP A 86 11.52 11.84 -4.97
C TRP A 86 11.56 11.78 -6.51
N ASP A 87 12.62 11.22 -7.09
CA ASP A 87 12.78 11.16 -8.55
C ASP A 87 11.77 10.19 -9.20
N ILE A 88 11.16 9.28 -8.42
CA ILE A 88 10.15 8.33 -8.94
C ILE A 88 8.82 9.01 -9.30
N PHE A 89 8.58 10.23 -8.80
CA PHE A 89 7.35 10.99 -9.02
C PHE A 89 7.42 11.93 -10.24
N HIS A 90 8.38 11.70 -11.14
CA HIS A 90 8.58 12.56 -12.30
C HIS A 90 7.51 12.37 -13.39
N PHE A 91 6.86 13.47 -13.79
CA PHE A 91 5.95 13.52 -14.93
C PHE A 91 6.72 13.74 -16.25
N SER A 92 6.60 12.81 -17.19
CA SER A 92 7.22 12.94 -18.52
C SER A 92 6.45 13.94 -19.39
N LYS A 93 6.93 15.19 -19.47
CA LYS A 93 6.31 16.28 -20.26
C LYS A 93 5.95 15.87 -21.70
N GLN A 94 6.81 15.07 -22.34
CA GLN A 94 6.60 14.57 -23.70
C GLN A 94 5.40 13.60 -23.82
N HIS A 95 5.09 12.86 -22.75
CA HIS A 95 4.10 11.79 -22.78
C HIS A 95 2.82 12.11 -21.99
N VAL A 96 2.71 13.27 -21.34
CA VAL A 96 1.61 13.61 -20.43
C VAL A 96 0.24 13.33 -21.03
N LYS A 97 -0.04 13.78 -22.26
CA LYS A 97 -1.37 13.56 -22.89
C LYS A 97 -1.69 12.07 -23.06
N GLY A 98 -0.72 11.29 -23.53
CA GLY A 98 -0.88 9.86 -23.73
C GLY A 98 -0.86 9.06 -22.42
N ASP A 99 -0.18 9.55 -21.39
CA ASP A 99 -0.25 8.99 -20.04
C ASP A 99 -1.61 9.25 -19.40
N LEU A 100 -2.13 10.49 -19.50
CA LEU A 100 -3.45 10.85 -19.00
C LEU A 100 -4.57 10.04 -19.67
N LEU A 101 -4.53 9.87 -20.99
CA LEU A 101 -5.52 9.05 -21.70
C LEU A 101 -5.50 7.60 -21.22
N VAL A 102 -4.30 7.04 -21.01
CA VAL A 102 -4.15 5.68 -20.51
C VAL A 102 -4.59 5.57 -19.06
N VAL A 103 -4.23 6.53 -18.21
CA VAL A 103 -4.71 6.57 -16.82
C VAL A 103 -6.21 6.66 -16.77
N PHE A 104 -6.83 7.52 -17.60
CA PHE A 104 -8.28 7.63 -17.67
C PHE A 104 -8.94 6.29 -18.02
N GLY A 105 -8.48 5.63 -19.09
CA GLY A 105 -8.99 4.31 -19.47
C GLY A 105 -8.76 3.26 -18.37
N LEU A 106 -7.59 3.28 -17.72
CA LEU A 106 -7.28 2.36 -16.63
C LEU A 106 -8.11 2.63 -15.38
N VAL A 107 -8.45 3.89 -15.05
CA VAL A 107 -9.30 4.25 -13.92
C VAL A 107 -10.73 3.72 -14.13
N VAL A 108 -11.25 3.83 -15.35
CA VAL A 108 -12.57 3.27 -15.71
C VAL A 108 -12.59 1.75 -15.51
N ILE A 109 -11.51 1.05 -15.87
CA ILE A 109 -11.38 -0.40 -15.68
C ILE A 109 -11.12 -0.76 -14.21
N SER A 110 -10.31 0.04 -13.52
CA SER A 110 -9.87 -0.26 -12.16
C SER A 110 -10.96 0.01 -11.13
N GLY A 111 -11.90 0.92 -11.40
CA GLY A 111 -13.04 1.19 -10.52
C GLY A 111 -13.84 -0.08 -10.18
N PRO A 112 -14.41 -0.80 -11.17
CA PRO A 112 -15.09 -2.07 -10.92
C PRO A 112 -14.20 -3.12 -10.26
N ILE A 113 -12.92 -3.22 -10.64
CA ILE A 113 -11.99 -4.21 -10.07
C ILE A 113 -11.67 -3.90 -8.60
N ALA A 114 -11.63 -2.62 -8.21
CA ALA A 114 -11.46 -2.20 -6.82
C ALA A 114 -12.75 -2.37 -6.00
N PHE A 115 -13.92 -2.15 -6.61
CA PHE A 115 -15.18 -2.03 -5.87
C PHE A 115 -16.02 -3.32 -5.83
N LEU A 116 -16.07 -4.10 -6.91
CA LEU A 116 -16.93 -5.29 -6.99
C LEU A 116 -16.47 -6.41 -6.05
N PRO A 117 -15.17 -6.75 -5.93
CA PRO A 117 -14.76 -7.77 -4.96
C PRO A 117 -15.10 -7.36 -3.52
N ASN A 118 -14.97 -6.08 -3.20
CA ASN A 118 -15.37 -5.54 -1.91
C ASN A 118 -16.86 -5.79 -1.62
N LEU A 119 -17.75 -5.35 -2.52
CA LEU A 119 -19.20 -5.52 -2.34
C LEU A 119 -19.63 -6.99 -2.30
N ALA A 120 -19.09 -7.81 -3.22
CA ALA A 120 -19.45 -9.22 -3.32
C ALA A 120 -19.01 -10.01 -2.08
N LEU A 121 -17.78 -9.81 -1.61
CA LEU A 121 -17.28 -10.48 -0.41
C LEU A 121 -17.99 -9.97 0.85
N ALA A 122 -18.22 -8.66 0.96
CA ALA A 122 -18.91 -8.10 2.11
C ALA A 122 -20.36 -8.60 2.19
N GLY A 123 -21.09 -8.59 1.07
CA GLY A 123 -22.45 -9.13 1.01
C GLY A 123 -22.51 -10.63 1.27
N TRP A 124 -21.52 -11.40 0.81
CA TRP A 124 -21.46 -12.84 1.09
C TRP A 124 -21.14 -13.17 2.55
N LEU A 125 -20.23 -12.43 3.19
CA LEU A 125 -19.75 -12.74 4.54
C LEU A 125 -20.62 -12.11 5.64
N PHE A 126 -21.22 -10.94 5.36
CA PHE A 126 -21.91 -10.10 6.35
C PHE A 126 -23.38 -9.82 6.04
N ASP A 127 -23.92 -10.41 4.96
CA ASP A 127 -25.27 -10.22 4.41
C ASP A 127 -25.56 -8.80 3.88
N ASP A 128 -25.04 -7.78 4.56
CA ASP A 128 -25.06 -6.37 4.19
C ASP A 128 -23.62 -5.81 4.19
N PRO A 129 -23.12 -5.26 3.07
CA PRO A 129 -21.81 -4.60 3.02
C PRO A 129 -21.60 -3.51 4.08
N GLN A 130 -22.67 -2.86 4.55
CA GLN A 130 -22.59 -1.85 5.60
C GLN A 130 -22.10 -2.43 6.93
N ASN A 131 -22.41 -3.70 7.24
CA ASN A 131 -21.92 -4.36 8.45
C ASN A 131 -20.39 -4.49 8.46
N ALA A 132 -19.78 -4.83 7.32
CA ALA A 132 -18.33 -4.85 7.17
C ALA A 132 -17.72 -3.45 7.33
N MET A 133 -18.38 -2.44 6.76
CA MET A 133 -17.95 -1.04 6.86
C MET A 133 -17.99 -0.52 8.30
N ASN A 134 -19.03 -0.86 9.06
CA ASN A 134 -19.20 -0.46 10.47
C ASN A 134 -18.10 -1.03 11.40
N LEU A 135 -17.47 -2.15 11.02
CA LEU A 135 -16.30 -2.69 11.73
C LEU A 135 -15.02 -1.89 11.43
N MET A 136 -14.91 -1.34 10.22
CA MET A 136 -13.71 -0.65 9.74
C MET A 136 -13.72 0.84 10.10
N VAL A 137 -14.85 1.52 9.91
CA VAL A 137 -15.01 2.95 10.17
C VAL A 137 -15.91 3.10 11.37
N ARG A 138 -15.30 3.54 12.47
CA ARG A 138 -15.99 3.83 13.73
C ARG A 138 -15.71 5.27 14.13
N HIS A 139 -16.58 5.80 14.98
CA HIS A 139 -16.53 7.18 15.40
C HIS A 139 -15.18 7.53 16.07
N ILE A 140 -14.58 8.63 15.64
CA ILE A 140 -13.38 9.23 16.25
C ILE A 140 -13.65 10.72 16.53
N PRO A 141 -12.96 11.33 17.52
CA PRO A 141 -13.10 12.76 17.77
C PRO A 141 -12.85 13.59 16.51
N THR A 142 -13.55 14.71 16.34
CA THR A 142 -13.49 15.53 15.11
C THR A 142 -12.08 15.96 14.73
N TRP A 143 -11.23 16.30 15.71
CA TRP A 143 -9.83 16.66 15.44
C TRP A 143 -9.06 15.48 14.80
N ALA A 144 -9.37 14.25 15.23
CA ALA A 144 -8.75 13.04 14.74
C ALA A 144 -9.27 12.70 13.34
N ALA A 145 -10.57 12.89 13.09
CA ALA A 145 -11.15 12.78 11.74
C ALA A 145 -10.52 13.77 10.75
N LEU A 146 -10.34 15.03 11.14
CA LEU A 146 -9.66 16.04 10.32
C LEU A 146 -8.20 15.67 10.03
N ALA A 147 -7.47 15.21 11.05
CA ALA A 147 -6.09 14.75 10.87
C ALA A 147 -6.02 13.52 9.96
N ALA A 148 -6.88 12.51 10.18
CA ALA A 148 -6.95 11.31 9.34
C ALA A 148 -7.29 11.66 7.89
N PHE A 149 -8.26 12.52 7.65
CA PHE A 149 -8.65 12.97 6.30
C PHE A 149 -7.50 13.56 5.47
N ILE A 150 -6.55 14.24 6.13
CA ILE A 150 -5.40 14.85 5.46
C ILE A 150 -4.22 13.89 5.41
N PHE A 151 -3.79 13.39 6.56
CA PHE A 151 -2.49 12.70 6.67
C PHE A 151 -2.54 11.25 6.22
N PHE A 152 -3.64 10.52 6.46
CA PHE A 152 -3.72 9.12 6.06
C PHE A 152 -3.65 8.99 4.53
N PRO A 153 -4.51 9.64 3.74
CA PRO A 153 -4.48 9.51 2.28
C PRO A 153 -3.16 9.96 1.66
N VAL A 154 -2.62 11.10 2.10
CA VAL A 154 -1.37 11.64 1.54
C VAL A 154 -0.19 10.71 1.84
N THR A 155 -0.03 10.29 3.09
CA THR A 155 1.09 9.40 3.45
C THR A 155 0.94 8.03 2.80
N GLN A 156 -0.28 7.51 2.70
CA GLN A 156 -0.57 6.21 2.10
C GLN A 156 -0.29 6.21 0.59
N GLY A 157 -0.84 7.18 -0.14
CA GLY A 157 -0.62 7.31 -1.58
C GLY A 157 0.85 7.53 -1.93
N MET A 158 1.58 8.33 -1.15
CA MET A 158 3.00 8.56 -1.36
C MET A 158 3.83 7.31 -1.08
N VAL A 159 3.47 6.48 -0.11
CA VAL A 159 4.33 5.37 0.32
C VAL A 159 3.98 4.07 -0.37
N GLU A 160 2.72 3.67 -0.38
CA GLU A 160 2.32 2.28 -0.61
C GLU A 160 2.68 1.77 -2.02
N LEU A 161 2.23 2.46 -3.08
CA LEU A 161 2.54 2.05 -4.45
C LEU A 161 4.05 2.14 -4.74
N PRO A 162 4.76 3.22 -4.35
CA PRO A 162 6.22 3.24 -4.44
C PRO A 162 6.92 2.10 -3.70
N TYR A 163 6.45 1.75 -2.52
CA TYR A 163 7.04 0.74 -1.65
C TYR A 163 7.02 -0.63 -2.34
N TYR A 164 5.85 -1.11 -2.73
CA TYR A 164 5.72 -2.43 -3.36
C TYR A 164 6.18 -2.44 -4.81
N LEU A 165 5.79 -1.43 -5.60
CA LEU A 165 5.84 -1.51 -7.06
C LEU A 165 7.05 -0.81 -7.67
N ARG A 166 7.75 0.06 -6.91
CA ARG A 166 8.96 0.74 -7.40
C ARG A 166 10.20 0.39 -6.61
N TYR A 167 10.07 0.07 -5.33
CA TYR A 167 11.18 -0.41 -4.54
C TYR A 167 11.29 -1.94 -4.60
N ILE A 168 10.30 -2.67 -4.07
CA ILE A 168 10.39 -4.13 -3.90
C ILE A 168 10.37 -4.87 -5.25
N MET A 169 9.32 -4.68 -6.05
CA MET A 169 9.07 -5.48 -7.26
C MET A 169 10.25 -5.50 -8.24
N PRO A 170 10.89 -4.36 -8.62
CA PRO A 170 12.01 -4.39 -9.56
C PRO A 170 13.22 -5.14 -9.00
N ARG A 171 13.48 -5.05 -7.69
CA ARG A 171 14.61 -5.74 -7.03
C ARG A 171 14.36 -7.25 -6.94
N LEU A 172 13.13 -7.66 -6.61
CA LEU A 172 12.75 -9.08 -6.65
C LEU A 172 12.88 -9.64 -8.07
N LYS A 173 12.42 -8.89 -9.08
CA LYS A 173 12.53 -9.29 -10.49
C LYS A 173 13.98 -9.47 -10.92
N GLU A 174 14.86 -8.56 -10.50
CA GLU A 174 16.29 -8.64 -10.78
C GLU A 174 16.97 -9.81 -10.08
N GLN A 175 16.66 -10.07 -8.80
CA GLN A 175 17.29 -11.15 -8.04
C GLN A 175 16.82 -12.55 -8.44
N THR A 176 15.53 -12.67 -8.78
CA THR A 176 14.92 -13.98 -9.10
C THR A 176 14.97 -14.31 -10.59
N GLY A 177 15.20 -13.31 -11.46
CA GLY A 177 15.05 -13.44 -12.91
C GLY A 177 13.61 -13.70 -13.37
N ASN A 178 12.63 -13.72 -12.46
CA ASN A 178 11.26 -14.10 -12.74
C ASN A 178 10.29 -12.93 -12.52
N ALA A 179 9.84 -12.33 -13.62
CA ALA A 179 8.90 -11.22 -13.61
C ALA A 179 7.55 -11.58 -12.98
N LEU A 180 7.04 -12.77 -13.27
CA LEU A 180 5.76 -13.24 -12.73
C LEU A 180 5.84 -13.38 -11.22
N LEU A 181 6.90 -14.02 -10.71
CA LEU A 181 7.12 -14.16 -9.27
C LEU A 181 7.21 -12.80 -8.57
N ALA A 182 7.97 -11.86 -9.14
CA ALA A 182 8.13 -10.53 -8.55
C ALA A 182 6.82 -9.72 -8.53
N VAL A 183 6.04 -9.78 -9.61
CA VAL A 183 4.71 -9.16 -9.69
C VAL A 183 3.76 -9.78 -8.66
N SER A 184 3.72 -11.12 -8.59
CA SER A 184 2.85 -11.83 -7.64
C SER A 184 3.21 -11.53 -6.20
N LEU A 185 4.50 -11.57 -5.82
CA LEU A 185 4.93 -11.26 -4.45
C LEU A 185 4.58 -9.82 -4.08
N ALA A 186 4.86 -8.85 -4.96
CA ALA A 186 4.56 -7.45 -4.69
C ALA A 186 3.05 -7.18 -4.60
N ALA A 187 2.24 -7.79 -5.48
CA ALA A 187 0.79 -7.68 -5.46
C ALA A 187 0.19 -8.33 -4.19
N LEU A 188 0.68 -9.51 -3.80
CA LEU A 188 0.25 -10.17 -2.58
C LEU A 188 0.63 -9.34 -1.35
N GLY A 189 1.85 -8.80 -1.26
CA GLY A 189 2.24 -7.91 -0.17
C GLY A 189 1.36 -6.66 -0.10
N LEU A 190 1.10 -6.03 -1.25
CA LEU A 190 0.22 -4.87 -1.39
C LEU A 190 -1.22 -5.17 -0.94
N GLY A 191 -1.78 -6.33 -1.30
CA GLY A 191 -3.15 -6.70 -0.93
C GLY A 191 -3.25 -7.18 0.52
N VAL A 192 -2.41 -8.13 0.94
CA VAL A 192 -2.51 -8.84 2.23
C VAL A 192 -2.34 -7.91 3.43
N GLN A 193 -1.56 -6.83 3.35
CA GLN A 193 -1.43 -5.90 4.49
C GLN A 193 -2.78 -5.29 4.97
N HIS A 194 -3.83 -5.29 4.15
CA HIS A 194 -5.10 -4.62 4.46
C HIS A 194 -5.86 -5.22 5.65
N PHE A 195 -5.71 -6.50 5.98
CA PHE A 195 -6.35 -7.07 7.18
C PHE A 195 -5.74 -6.58 8.49
N THR A 196 -4.63 -5.84 8.44
CA THR A 196 -4.03 -5.19 9.62
C THR A 196 -4.35 -3.70 9.73
N MET A 197 -5.33 -3.22 8.95
CA MET A 197 -5.75 -1.81 8.91
C MET A 197 -7.30 -1.68 9.00
N PRO A 198 -7.94 -1.89 10.17
CA PRO A 198 -7.39 -2.40 11.44
C PRO A 198 -7.17 -3.91 11.45
N LEU A 199 -6.42 -4.41 12.44
CA LEU A 199 -6.37 -5.82 12.81
C LEU A 199 -7.48 -6.15 13.81
N LEU A 200 -8.56 -6.76 13.31
CA LEU A 200 -9.63 -7.34 14.12
C LEU A 200 -9.53 -8.87 14.07
N PHE A 201 -9.65 -9.53 15.21
CA PHE A 201 -9.64 -11.00 15.30
C PHE A 201 -11.00 -11.62 14.96
N ASP A 202 -11.64 -11.11 13.91
CA ASP A 202 -12.88 -11.64 13.35
C ASP A 202 -12.55 -12.35 12.02
N PRO A 203 -12.82 -13.68 11.90
CA PRO A 203 -12.49 -14.43 10.69
C PRO A 203 -13.15 -13.90 9.41
N LYS A 204 -14.40 -13.43 9.49
CA LYS A 204 -15.11 -12.87 8.33
C LYS A 204 -14.45 -11.57 7.90
N PHE A 205 -14.08 -10.71 8.86
CA PHE A 205 -13.38 -9.46 8.59
C PHE A 205 -12.00 -9.70 7.99
N ILE A 206 -11.24 -10.65 8.54
CA ILE A 206 -9.91 -11.01 8.02
C ILE A 206 -10.02 -11.52 6.58
N ILE A 207 -10.94 -12.45 6.30
CA ILE A 207 -11.15 -12.99 4.94
C ILE A 207 -11.55 -11.89 3.96
N TRP A 208 -12.52 -11.04 4.36
CA TRP A 208 -12.96 -9.91 3.55
C TRP A 208 -11.80 -8.97 3.21
N ARG A 209 -11.05 -8.50 4.22
CA ARG A 209 -9.92 -7.58 4.03
C ARG A 209 -8.77 -8.20 3.24
N LEU A 210 -8.50 -9.50 3.43
CA LEU A 210 -7.46 -10.22 2.70
C LEU A 210 -7.76 -10.32 1.21
N LEU A 211 -9.01 -10.58 0.84
CA LEU A 211 -9.37 -10.93 -0.53
C LEU A 211 -9.87 -9.73 -1.34
N MET A 212 -10.52 -8.75 -0.72
CA MET A 212 -11.16 -7.62 -1.43
C MET A 212 -10.17 -6.80 -2.26
N PHE A 213 -8.93 -6.63 -1.80
CA PHE A 213 -7.93 -5.80 -2.47
C PHE A 213 -7.03 -6.56 -3.45
N ILE A 214 -7.03 -7.90 -3.42
CA ILE A 214 -6.10 -8.71 -4.21
C ILE A 214 -6.25 -8.48 -5.72
N PRO A 215 -7.48 -8.48 -6.30
CA PRO A 215 -7.63 -8.22 -7.73
C PRO A 215 -7.07 -6.86 -8.16
N PHE A 216 -7.35 -5.81 -7.37
CA PHE A 216 -6.84 -4.47 -7.61
C PHE A 216 -5.31 -4.38 -7.44
N ALA A 217 -4.76 -5.05 -6.42
CA ALA A 217 -3.31 -5.08 -6.19
C ALA A 217 -2.56 -5.73 -7.35
N PHE A 218 -3.07 -6.85 -7.89
CA PHE A 218 -2.51 -7.48 -9.09
C PHE A 218 -2.61 -6.57 -10.32
N LEU A 219 -3.77 -5.91 -10.52
CA LEU A 219 -3.94 -4.96 -11.61
C LEU A 219 -2.89 -3.84 -11.54
N MET A 220 -2.70 -3.22 -10.36
CA MET A 220 -1.71 -2.16 -10.17
C MET A 220 -0.28 -2.65 -10.39
N ALA A 221 0.06 -3.84 -9.88
CA ALA A 221 1.39 -4.42 -10.07
C ALA A 221 1.68 -4.72 -11.56
N ILE A 222 0.70 -5.24 -12.30
CA ILE A 222 0.81 -5.49 -13.74
C ILE A 222 0.99 -4.16 -14.50
N ILE A 223 0.13 -3.17 -14.23
CA ILE A 223 0.18 -1.85 -14.88
C ILE A 223 1.52 -1.18 -14.64
N LEU A 224 2.02 -1.15 -13.40
CA LEU A 224 3.25 -0.45 -13.05
C LEU A 224 4.51 -1.26 -13.37
N ASN A 225 4.41 -2.57 -13.59
CA ASN A 225 5.47 -3.35 -14.25
C ASN A 225 5.51 -3.06 -15.76
N TRP A 226 4.36 -2.87 -16.42
CA TRP A 226 4.27 -2.55 -17.85
C TRP A 226 4.69 -1.11 -18.16
N ARG A 227 4.13 -0.12 -17.44
CA ARG A 227 4.34 1.31 -17.69
C ARG A 227 4.61 2.06 -16.39
N PRO A 228 5.83 1.92 -15.81
CA PRO A 228 6.14 2.48 -14.50
C PRO A 228 6.04 4.01 -14.39
N ARG A 229 6.08 4.73 -15.52
CA ARG A 229 5.90 6.19 -15.58
C ARG A 229 4.50 6.66 -15.19
N LEU A 230 3.52 5.75 -15.09
CA LEU A 230 2.17 6.10 -14.63
C LEU A 230 2.07 6.28 -13.12
N LEU A 231 3.11 5.90 -12.36
CA LEU A 231 3.12 5.99 -10.89
C LEU A 231 2.64 7.35 -10.35
N PRO A 232 3.13 8.51 -10.81
CA PRO A 232 2.75 9.79 -10.20
C PRO A 232 1.24 10.07 -10.32
N TYR A 233 0.62 9.62 -11.42
CA TYR A 233 -0.82 9.74 -11.64
C TYR A 233 -1.59 8.79 -10.73
N PHE A 234 -1.16 7.53 -10.63
CA PHE A 234 -1.81 6.56 -9.74
C PHE A 234 -1.64 6.90 -8.26
N VAL A 235 -0.56 7.56 -7.87
CA VAL A 235 -0.40 8.13 -6.52
C VAL A 235 -1.47 9.18 -6.25
N ILE A 236 -1.72 10.10 -7.20
CA ILE A 236 -2.79 11.10 -7.05
C ILE A 236 -4.16 10.43 -6.97
N VAL A 237 -4.45 9.48 -7.88
CA VAL A 237 -5.72 8.73 -7.86
C VAL A 237 -5.88 7.99 -6.53
N HIS A 238 -4.83 7.36 -6.03
CA HIS A 238 -4.84 6.63 -4.77
C HIS A 238 -5.11 7.56 -3.58
N ILE A 239 -4.45 8.73 -3.51
CA ILE A 239 -4.74 9.74 -2.49
C ILE A 239 -6.23 10.12 -2.53
N LEU A 240 -6.79 10.39 -3.71
CA LEU A 240 -8.21 10.75 -3.84
C LEU A 240 -9.15 9.61 -3.41
N MET A 241 -8.79 8.35 -3.72
CA MET A 241 -9.52 7.18 -3.26
C MET A 241 -9.50 7.07 -1.74
N ASP A 242 -8.33 7.19 -1.10
CA ASP A 242 -8.22 7.13 0.36
C ASP A 242 -8.92 8.29 1.05
N MET A 243 -8.89 9.50 0.46
CA MET A 243 -9.66 10.65 0.95
C MET A 243 -11.16 10.33 0.93
N SER A 244 -11.66 9.65 -0.10
CA SER A 244 -13.07 9.24 -0.16
C SER A 244 -13.44 8.26 0.97
N THR A 245 -12.54 7.36 1.36
CA THR A 245 -12.72 6.52 2.54
C THR A 245 -12.69 7.34 3.83
N ALA A 246 -11.78 8.31 3.93
CA ALA A 246 -11.66 9.13 5.14
C ALA A 246 -12.86 10.06 5.38
N VAL A 247 -13.67 10.37 4.35
CA VAL A 247 -14.94 11.10 4.52
C VAL A 247 -15.89 10.38 5.47
N PHE A 248 -15.88 9.04 5.50
CA PHE A 248 -16.80 8.29 6.36
C PHE A 248 -16.57 8.55 7.86
N PHE A 249 -15.39 9.01 8.29
CA PHE A 249 -15.15 9.40 9.69
C PHE A 249 -16.00 10.60 10.15
N PHE A 250 -16.61 11.35 9.22
CA PHE A 250 -17.51 12.46 9.53
C PHE A 250 -19.00 12.08 9.47
N THR A 251 -19.31 10.86 9.04
CA THR A 251 -20.70 10.41 8.81
C THR A 251 -21.14 9.31 9.76
N VAL A 252 -20.23 8.78 10.57
CA VAL A 252 -20.49 7.72 11.56
C VAL A 252 -20.68 8.26 12.98
#